data_AF-A0A2N4UB09-F1
#
_entry.id   AF-A0A2N4UB09-F1
#
_cell.length_a   1.000
_cell.length_b   1.000
_cell.length_c   1.000
_cell.angle_alpha   90.00
_cell.angle_beta   90.00
_cell.angle_gamma   90.00
#
_symmetry.space_group_name_H-M   'P 1'
#
loop_
_entity.id
_entity.type
_entity.pdbx_description
1 polymer ?
#
loop_
_entity_poly.entity_id
_entity_poly.type
_entity_poly.pdbx_seq_one_letter_code
_entity_poly.pdbx_strand_id
1 'polypeptide(L)'
;MLQKIILAIAVFIIILVALTFGETIAYEAFAWISHLTGLVFHNFSDVYYAAKNYVTLHATKVVIALLLTVPISLWIIKSKGSELEKPTNHRKIAIVLAIFLGWLGAHRFFLGQIGWGIFYLAIFYFFAPLVIILGLIDAVRYMFMSDEEFAMVRT
;
A
#
# COMPACT_ATOMS: atom_id res chain seq x y z
N MET A 1 50.85 -18.17 -28.22
CA MET A 1 50.60 -18.77 -26.88
C MET A 1 50.41 -17.71 -25.81
N LEU A 2 51.26 -16.69 -25.75
CA LEU A 2 51.17 -15.59 -24.77
C LEU A 2 49.82 -14.86 -24.72
N GLN A 3 49.21 -14.55 -25.87
CA GLN A 3 47.90 -13.88 -25.94
C GLN A 3 46.76 -14.69 -25.29
N LYS A 4 46.78 -16.02 -25.42
CA LYS A 4 45.78 -16.91 -24.78
C LYS A 4 45.94 -16.91 -23.25
N ILE A 5 47.17 -16.83 -22.77
CA ILE A 5 47.49 -16.76 -21.34
C ILE A 5 47.06 -15.41 -20.76
N ILE A 6 47.35 -14.30 -21.45
CA ILE A 6 46.93 -12.96 -21.02
C ILE A 6 45.39 -12.85 -20.96
N LEU A 7 44.69 -13.39 -21.95
CA LEU A 7 43.22 -13.43 -21.95
C LEU A 7 42.68 -14.25 -20.77
N ALA A 8 43.27 -15.41 -20.49
CA ALA A 8 42.87 -16.24 -19.35
C ALA A 8 43.09 -15.51 -18.01
N ILE A 9 44.20 -14.79 -17.85
CA ILE A 9 44.49 -13.99 -16.64
C ILE A 9 43.52 -12.81 -16.52
N ALA A 10 43.23 -12.10 -17.61
CA ALA A 10 42.29 -10.98 -17.59
C ALA A 10 40.87 -11.44 -17.22
N VAL A 11 40.39 -12.53 -17.81
CA VAL A 11 39.09 -13.13 -17.48
C VAL A 11 39.07 -13.60 -16.02
N PHE A 12 40.15 -14.23 -15.54
CA PHE A 12 40.27 -14.64 -14.15
C PHE A 12 40.20 -13.45 -13.19
N ILE A 13 40.90 -12.35 -13.48
CA ILE A 13 40.87 -11.13 -12.65
C ILE A 13 39.47 -10.50 -12.66
N ILE A 14 38.80 -10.41 -13.81
CA ILE A 14 37.44 -9.85 -13.91
C ILE A 14 36.45 -10.70 -13.10
N ILE A 15 36.54 -12.02 -13.20
CA ILE A 15 35.69 -12.93 -12.42
C ILE A 15 36.02 -12.81 -10.93
N LEU A 16 37.29 -12.76 -10.56
CA LEU A 16 37.73 -12.61 -9.17
C LEU A 16 37.23 -11.29 -8.58
N VAL A 17 37.31 -10.19 -9.32
CA VAL A 17 36.78 -8.88 -8.91
C VAL A 17 35.26 -8.92 -8.82
N ALA A 18 34.56 -9.50 -9.80
CA ALA A 18 33.11 -9.64 -9.76
C ALA A 18 32.63 -10.49 -8.58
N LEU A 19 33.36 -11.54 -8.20
CA LEU A 19 33.07 -12.38 -7.03
C LEU A 19 33.40 -11.64 -5.73
N THR A 20 34.57 -10.97 -5.65
CA THR A 20 35.02 -10.26 -4.45
C THR A 20 34.11 -9.07 -4.09
N PHE A 21 33.71 -8.28 -5.09
CA PHE A 21 32.77 -7.18 -4.91
C PHE A 21 31.32 -7.67 -4.88
N GLY A 22 30.99 -8.73 -5.62
CA GLY A 22 29.65 -9.31 -5.66
C GLY A 22 29.20 -9.89 -4.33
N GLU A 23 30.09 -10.56 -3.59
CA GLU A 23 29.78 -11.07 -2.25
C GLU A 23 29.47 -9.94 -1.26
N THR A 24 30.25 -8.86 -1.28
CA THR A 24 30.04 -7.70 -0.41
C THR A 24 28.74 -6.97 -0.76
N ILE A 25 28.52 -6.70 -2.06
CA ILE A 25 27.29 -6.05 -2.54
C ILE A 25 26.06 -6.92 -2.27
N ALA A 26 26.16 -8.24 -2.47
CA ALA A 26 25.06 -9.16 -2.19
C ALA A 26 24.76 -9.22 -0.69
N TYR A 27 25.79 -9.24 0.17
CA TYR A 27 25.62 -9.19 1.62
C TYR A 27 24.96 -7.88 2.06
N GLU A 28 25.45 -6.72 1.58
CA GLU A 28 24.85 -5.42 1.90
C GLU A 28 23.42 -5.30 1.37
N ALA A 29 23.15 -5.79 0.15
CA ALA A 29 21.82 -5.83 -0.42
C ALA A 29 20.89 -6.75 0.38
N PHE A 30 21.35 -7.92 0.79
CA PHE A 30 20.57 -8.85 1.62
C PHE A 30 20.35 -8.28 3.02
N ALA A 31 21.36 -7.65 3.63
CA ALA A 31 21.23 -6.96 4.91
C ALA A 31 20.22 -5.82 4.82
N TRP A 32 20.29 -5.00 3.77
CA TRP A 32 19.32 -3.94 3.49
C TRP A 32 17.91 -4.50 3.27
N ILE A 33 17.73 -5.58 2.50
CA ILE A 33 16.44 -6.27 2.32
C ILE A 33 15.95 -6.87 3.64
N SER A 34 16.84 -7.42 4.47
CA SER A 34 16.47 -8.00 5.76
C SER A 34 16.00 -6.93 6.75
N HIS A 35 16.68 -5.78 6.78
CA HIS A 35 16.25 -4.62 7.53
C HIS A 35 14.91 -4.11 6.99
N LEU A 36 14.77 -4.07 5.65
CA LEU A 36 13.55 -3.67 5.00
C LEU A 36 12.38 -4.56 5.43
N THR A 37 12.50 -5.86 5.23
CA THR A 37 11.49 -6.84 5.60
C THR A 37 11.19 -6.82 7.10
N GLY A 38 12.20 -6.70 7.97
CA GLY A 38 12.02 -6.58 9.43
C GLY A 38 11.12 -5.41 9.84
N LEU A 39 11.29 -4.24 9.22
CA LEU A 39 10.46 -3.07 9.48
C LEU A 39 9.03 -3.25 8.90
N VAL A 40 8.87 -4.02 7.80
CA VAL A 40 7.54 -4.33 7.23
C VAL A 40 6.80 -5.19 8.24
N PHE A 41 7.46 -6.25 8.70
CA PHE A 41 6.90 -7.14 9.69
C PHE A 41 6.54 -6.38 10.96
N HIS A 42 7.36 -5.45 11.45
CA HIS A 42 7.03 -4.68 12.65
C HIS A 42 5.78 -3.81 12.47
N ASN A 43 5.73 -2.95 11.44
CA ASN A 43 4.60 -2.04 11.23
C ASN A 43 3.28 -2.80 11.00
N PHE A 44 3.30 -3.87 10.19
CA PHE A 44 2.10 -4.67 9.96
C PHE A 44 1.74 -5.55 11.17
N SER A 45 2.74 -6.02 11.92
CA SER A 45 2.53 -6.77 13.15
C SER A 45 1.86 -5.93 14.23
N ASP A 46 2.22 -4.65 14.37
CA ASP A 46 1.58 -3.74 15.31
C ASP A 46 0.10 -3.53 14.97
N VAL A 47 -0.21 -3.31 13.70
CA VAL A 47 -1.60 -3.23 13.20
C VAL A 47 -2.35 -4.55 13.46
N TYR A 48 -1.71 -5.68 13.18
CA TYR A 48 -2.28 -7.01 13.41
C TYR A 48 -2.58 -7.25 14.90
N TYR A 49 -1.64 -6.96 15.80
CA TYR A 49 -1.84 -7.12 17.23
C TYR A 49 -2.89 -6.15 17.77
N ALA A 50 -2.91 -4.89 17.31
CA ALA A 50 -3.96 -3.94 17.67
C ALA A 50 -5.35 -4.44 17.25
N ALA A 51 -5.49 -4.93 16.01
CA ALA A 51 -6.73 -5.50 15.51
C ALA A 51 -7.14 -6.75 16.27
N LYS A 52 -6.20 -7.69 16.51
CA LYS A 52 -6.44 -8.91 17.30
C LYS A 52 -6.88 -8.58 18.72
N ASN A 53 -6.21 -7.64 19.38
CA ASN A 53 -6.56 -7.21 20.74
C ASN A 53 -7.95 -6.59 20.77
N TYR A 54 -8.29 -5.74 19.79
CA TYR A 54 -9.63 -5.17 19.68
C TYR A 54 -10.70 -6.25 19.46
N VAL A 55 -10.49 -7.17 18.52
CA VAL A 55 -11.44 -8.25 18.19
C VAL A 55 -11.64 -9.17 19.39
N THR A 56 -10.57 -9.51 20.12
CA THR A 56 -10.68 -10.36 21.32
C THR A 56 -11.39 -9.66 22.46
N LEU A 57 -11.10 -8.38 22.72
CA LEU A 57 -11.76 -7.58 23.77
C LEU A 57 -13.23 -7.25 23.46
N HIS A 58 -13.58 -7.17 22.18
CA HIS A 58 -14.91 -6.74 21.72
C HIS A 58 -15.59 -7.74 20.79
N ALA A 59 -15.32 -9.04 20.97
CA ALA A 59 -15.77 -10.11 20.08
C ALA A 59 -17.28 -10.04 19.78
N THR A 60 -18.12 -9.83 20.80
CA THR A 60 -19.57 -9.72 20.64
C THR A 60 -19.96 -8.56 19.71
N LYS A 61 -19.32 -7.39 19.84
CA LYS A 61 -19.59 -6.22 18.99
C LYS A 61 -19.20 -6.50 17.54
N VAL A 62 -18.06 -7.15 17.33
CA VAL A 62 -17.57 -7.52 15.99
C VAL A 62 -18.52 -8.52 15.34
N VAL A 63 -18.96 -9.56 16.06
CA VAL A 63 -19.90 -10.55 15.53
C VAL A 63 -21.24 -9.91 15.16
N ILE A 64 -21.79 -9.06 16.03
CA ILE A 64 -23.04 -8.33 15.72
C ILE A 64 -22.86 -7.43 14.49
N ALA A 65 -21.75 -6.69 14.40
CA ALA A 65 -21.46 -5.85 13.24
C ALA A 65 -21.38 -6.68 11.94
N LEU A 66 -20.71 -7.83 11.95
CA LEU A 66 -20.62 -8.71 10.79
C LEU A 66 -21.98 -9.29 10.38
N LEU A 67 -22.78 -9.74 11.35
CA LEU A 67 -24.13 -10.28 11.11
C LEU A 67 -25.08 -9.23 10.51
N LEU A 68 -24.95 -7.96 10.94
CA LEU A 68 -25.76 -6.86 10.43
C LEU A 68 -25.24 -6.32 9.09
N THR A 69 -23.94 -6.42 8.82
CA THR A 69 -23.31 -5.86 7.61
C THR A 69 -23.94 -6.44 6.35
N VAL A 70 -24.02 -7.77 6.23
CA VAL A 70 -24.55 -8.44 5.03
C VAL A 70 -25.99 -8.02 4.68
N PRO A 71 -27.00 -8.14 5.58
CA PRO A 71 -28.37 -7.76 5.25
C PRO A 71 -28.51 -6.25 4.96
N ILE A 72 -27.81 -5.40 5.72
CA ILE A 72 -27.86 -3.94 5.51
C ILE A 72 -27.24 -3.58 4.15
N SER A 73 -26.06 -4.12 3.82
CA SER A 73 -25.40 -3.88 2.54
C SER A 73 -26.27 -4.32 1.37
N LEU A 74 -26.87 -5.52 1.43
CA LEU A 74 -27.76 -6.02 0.39
C LEU A 74 -29.00 -5.11 0.22
N TRP A 75 -29.59 -4.65 1.32
CA TRP A 75 -30.73 -3.72 1.29
C TRP A 75 -30.36 -2.36 0.68
N ILE A 76 -29.20 -1.80 1.03
CA ILE A 76 -28.71 -0.53 0.48
C ILE A 76 -28.44 -0.67 -1.02
N ILE A 77 -27.72 -1.71 -1.45
CA ILE A 77 -27.38 -1.93 -2.86
C ILE A 77 -28.65 -2.11 -3.69
N LYS A 78 -29.63 -2.87 -3.19
CA LYS A 78 -30.91 -3.07 -3.89
C LYS A 78 -31.75 -1.79 -3.97
N SER A 79 -31.73 -0.94 -2.94
CA SER A 79 -32.58 0.27 -2.86
C SER A 79 -31.94 1.52 -3.48
N LYS A 80 -30.62 1.63 -3.46
CA LYS A 80 -29.86 2.83 -3.86
C LYS A 80 -28.70 2.53 -4.82
N GLY A 81 -28.66 1.36 -5.45
CA GLY A 81 -27.57 0.95 -6.35
C GLY A 81 -27.24 1.98 -7.43
N SER A 82 -28.24 2.46 -8.17
CA SER A 82 -28.05 3.49 -9.21
C SER A 82 -27.58 4.85 -8.66
N GLU A 83 -27.91 5.17 -7.41
CA GLU A 83 -27.38 6.37 -6.76
C GLU A 83 -25.90 6.22 -6.43
N LEU A 84 -25.46 5.04 -5.99
CA LEU A 84 -24.05 4.77 -5.67
C LEU A 84 -23.14 4.92 -6.91
N GLU A 85 -23.67 4.64 -8.09
CA GLU A 85 -22.96 4.79 -9.37
C GLU A 85 -22.77 6.25 -9.81
N LYS A 86 -23.52 7.20 -9.20
CA LYS A 86 -23.37 8.62 -9.54
C LYS A 86 -21.96 9.13 -9.21
N PRO A 87 -21.36 10.00 -10.06
CA PRO A 87 -20.04 10.57 -9.81
C PRO A 87 -19.89 11.24 -8.44
N THR A 88 -20.95 11.96 -8.01
CA THR A 88 -21.01 12.64 -6.71
C THR A 88 -20.84 11.71 -5.52
N ASN A 89 -21.40 10.51 -5.58
CA ASN A 89 -21.31 9.52 -4.52
C ASN A 89 -19.97 8.78 -4.58
N HIS A 90 -19.43 8.52 -5.77
CA HIS A 90 -18.06 8.02 -5.93
C HIS A 90 -17.03 8.95 -5.28
N ARG A 91 -17.14 10.28 -5.48
CA ARG A 91 -16.29 11.26 -4.80
C ARG A 91 -16.39 11.19 -3.29
N LYS A 92 -17.62 11.13 -2.77
CA LYS A 92 -17.86 11.00 -1.31
C LYS A 92 -17.24 9.72 -0.75
N ILE A 93 -17.38 8.60 -1.45
CA ILE A 93 -16.76 7.33 -1.03
C ILE A 93 -15.24 7.46 -1.01
N ALA A 94 -14.62 8.06 -2.03
CA ALA A 94 -13.17 8.27 -2.06
C ALA A 94 -12.69 9.18 -0.92
N ILE A 95 -13.44 10.23 -0.56
CA ILE A 95 -13.15 11.09 0.60
C ILE A 95 -13.18 10.27 1.90
N VAL A 96 -14.24 9.49 2.11
CA VAL A 96 -14.38 8.63 3.30
C VAL A 96 -13.23 7.63 3.38
N LEU A 97 -12.89 6.98 2.26
CA LEU A 97 -11.76 6.07 2.20
C LEU A 97 -10.44 6.78 2.49
N ALA A 98 -10.23 8.00 1.99
CA ALA A 98 -9.00 8.75 2.23
C ALA A 98 -8.86 9.18 3.71
N ILE A 99 -9.96 9.48 4.41
CA ILE A 99 -9.93 9.83 5.84
C ILE A 99 -9.65 8.60 6.71
N PHE A 100 -10.40 7.51 6.52
CA PHE A 100 -10.33 6.37 7.44
C PHE A 100 -9.29 5.33 7.05
N LEU A 101 -9.05 5.14 5.75
CA LEU A 101 -8.17 4.13 5.18
C LEU A 101 -7.11 4.74 4.25
N GLY A 102 -6.92 6.06 4.26
CA GLY A 102 -5.95 6.73 3.38
C GLY A 102 -4.52 6.38 3.69
N TRP A 103 -4.22 6.04 4.95
CA TRP A 103 -2.92 5.55 5.38
C TRP A 103 -2.54 4.18 4.77
N LEU A 104 -3.52 3.43 4.24
CA LEU A 104 -3.31 2.22 3.45
C LEU A 104 -3.40 2.48 1.93
N GLY A 105 -3.73 3.70 1.51
CA GLY A 105 -3.98 4.03 0.10
C GLY A 105 -5.29 3.47 -0.46
N ALA A 106 -6.26 3.10 0.37
CA ALA A 106 -7.51 2.47 -0.08
C ALA A 106 -8.29 3.32 -1.10
N HIS A 107 -8.28 4.65 -0.95
CA HIS A 107 -8.89 5.57 -1.91
C HIS A 107 -8.22 5.52 -3.28
N ARG A 108 -6.90 5.30 -3.35
CA ARG A 108 -6.16 5.16 -4.62
C ARG A 108 -6.53 3.86 -5.33
N PHE A 109 -6.64 2.75 -4.59
CA PHE A 109 -7.13 1.49 -5.16
C PHE A 109 -8.59 1.58 -5.62
N PHE A 110 -9.45 2.26 -4.84
CA PHE A 110 -10.84 2.50 -5.22
C PHE A 110 -10.96 3.30 -6.52
N LEU A 111 -10.04 4.24 -6.77
CA LEU A 111 -9.97 5.01 -8.00
C LEU A 111 -9.33 4.26 -9.18
N GLY A 112 -8.93 2.99 -9.01
CA GLY A 112 -8.22 2.22 -10.05
C GLY A 112 -6.74 2.57 -10.20
N GLN A 113 -6.20 3.44 -9.35
CA GLN A 113 -4.82 3.91 -9.38
C GLN A 113 -3.88 2.95 -8.62
N ILE A 114 -3.76 1.71 -9.11
CA ILE A 114 -3.05 0.61 -8.43
C ILE A 114 -1.59 0.99 -8.10
N GLY A 115 -0.87 1.60 -9.05
CA GLY A 115 0.52 2.04 -8.83
C GLY A 115 0.65 3.03 -7.68
N TRP A 116 -0.27 4.00 -7.57
CA TRP A 116 -0.31 4.94 -6.46
C TRP A 116 -0.71 4.26 -5.14
N GLY A 117 -1.64 3.30 -5.17
CA GLY A 117 -1.97 2.51 -3.98
C GLY A 117 -0.77 1.73 -3.45
N ILE A 118 0.02 1.10 -4.34
CA ILE A 118 1.26 0.42 -3.97
C ILE A 118 2.29 1.41 -3.41
N PHE A 119 2.41 2.60 -4.00
CA PHE A 119 3.29 3.66 -3.50
C PHE A 119 2.89 4.11 -2.08
N TYR A 120 1.59 4.23 -1.81
CA TYR A 120 1.08 4.51 -0.47
C TYR A 120 1.46 3.42 0.53
N LEU A 121 1.33 2.14 0.17
CA LEU A 121 1.75 1.02 1.02
C LEU A 121 3.27 1.03 1.27
N ALA A 122 4.07 1.38 0.26
CA ALA A 122 5.52 1.53 0.42
C ALA A 122 5.87 2.65 1.40
N ILE A 123 5.23 3.83 1.30
CA ILE A 123 5.44 4.92 2.26
C ILE A 123 4.92 4.54 3.64
N PHE A 124 3.74 3.93 3.76
CA PHE A 124 3.22 3.43 5.04
C PHE A 124 4.27 2.58 5.75
N TYR A 125 4.93 1.74 4.96
CA TYR A 125 6.00 0.90 5.42
C TYR A 125 7.24 1.72 5.87
N PHE A 126 7.78 2.66 5.07
CA PHE A 126 8.97 3.42 5.47
C PHE A 126 8.71 4.49 6.55
N PHE A 127 7.55 5.14 6.48
CA PHE A 127 7.21 6.29 7.31
C PHE A 127 5.69 6.51 7.36
N ALA A 128 5.02 5.74 8.23
CA ALA A 128 3.57 5.80 8.43
C ALA A 128 2.98 7.22 8.70
N PRO A 129 3.61 8.12 9.47
CA PRO A 129 3.07 9.47 9.68
C PRO A 129 2.86 10.26 8.39
N LEU A 130 3.74 10.09 7.39
CA LEU A 130 3.63 10.78 6.11
C LEU A 130 2.41 10.30 5.32
N VAL A 131 2.17 8.98 5.22
CA VAL A 131 1.04 8.47 4.45
C VAL A 131 -0.31 8.84 5.09
N ILE A 132 -0.38 8.96 6.42
CA ILE A 132 -1.58 9.44 7.12
C ILE A 132 -1.88 10.87 6.68
N ILE A 133 -0.88 11.75 6.68
CA ILE A 133 -1.03 13.15 6.25
C ILE A 133 -1.38 13.22 4.77
N LEU A 134 -0.73 12.43 3.90
CA LEU A 134 -1.03 12.39 2.47
C LEU A 134 -2.47 11.94 2.19
N GLY A 135 -2.98 10.94 2.91
CA GLY A 135 -4.38 10.52 2.83
C GLY A 135 -5.35 11.63 3.22
N LEU A 136 -5.05 12.39 4.27
CA LEU A 136 -5.86 13.54 4.67
C LEU A 136 -5.79 14.70 3.67
N ILE A 137 -4.61 14.96 3.08
CA ILE A 137 -4.45 15.94 2.00
C ILE A 137 -5.30 15.55 0.79
N ASP A 138 -5.29 14.27 0.40
CA ASP A 138 -6.15 13.77 -0.68
C ASP A 138 -7.63 13.92 -0.34
N ALA A 139 -8.04 13.64 0.91
CA ALA A 139 -9.42 13.85 1.34
C ALA A 139 -9.87 15.31 1.22
N VAL A 140 -9.02 16.25 1.67
CA VAL A 140 -9.26 17.69 1.56
C VAL A 140 -9.34 18.10 0.09
N ARG A 141 -8.38 17.64 -0.73
CA ARG A 141 -8.36 17.90 -2.17
C ARG A 141 -9.65 17.43 -2.85
N TYR A 142 -10.10 16.21 -2.57
CA TYR A 142 -11.34 15.67 -3.12
C TYR A 142 -12.59 16.41 -2.63
N MET A 143 -12.57 16.95 -1.40
CA MET A 143 -13.68 17.75 -0.85
C MET A 143 -13.85 19.08 -1.60
N PHE A 144 -12.76 19.67 -2.08
CA PHE A 144 -12.77 20.94 -2.80
C PHE A 144 -12.85 20.80 -4.33
N MET A 145 -12.89 19.57 -4.87
CA MET A 145 -13.05 19.32 -6.30
C MET A 145 -14.51 19.38 -6.74
N SER A 146 -14.76 19.91 -7.93
CA SER A 146 -16.04 19.73 -8.64
C SER A 146 -16.24 18.25 -9.05
N ASP A 147 -17.47 17.88 -9.44
CA ASP A 147 -17.75 16.50 -9.83
C ASP A 147 -17.07 16.15 -11.16
N GLU A 148 -16.94 17.14 -12.05
CA GLU A 148 -16.22 17.06 -13.30
C GLU A 148 -14.71 16.92 -13.08
N GLU A 149 -14.13 17.72 -12.19
CA GLU A 149 -12.72 17.62 -11.82
C GLU A 149 -12.38 16.26 -11.24
N PHE A 150 -13.23 15.76 -10.34
CA PHE A 150 -13.04 14.45 -9.73
C PHE A 150 -13.18 13.32 -10.76
N ALA A 151 -14.08 13.45 -11.75
CA ALA A 151 -14.23 12.45 -12.81
C ALA A 151 -12.93 12.28 -13.62
N MET A 152 -12.15 13.35 -13.83
CA MET A 152 -10.84 13.29 -14.51
C MET A 152 -9.76 12.58 -13.68
N VAL A 153 -9.91 12.49 -12.36
CA VAL A 153 -8.96 11.76 -11.49
C VAL A 153 -9.12 10.24 -11.62
N ARG A 154 -10.29 9.78 -12.06
CA ARG A 154 -10.61 8.35 -12.20
C ARG A 154 -10.05 7.71 -13.48
N THR A 155 -9.81 8.52 -14.52
CA THR A 155 -9.26 8.08 -15.81
C THR A 155 -7.76 7.89 -15.76
#